data_AF-A0A3N4UAE6-F1
#
_entry.id   AF-A0A3N4UAE6-F1
#
_cell.length_a   1.000
_cell.length_b   1.000
_cell.length_c   1.000
_cell.angle_alpha   90.00
_cell.angle_beta   90.00
_cell.angle_gamma   90.00
#
_symmetry.space_group_name_H-M   'P 1'
#
loop_
_entity.id
_entity.type
_entity.pdbx_description
1 polymer ?
#
loop_
_entity_poly.entity_id
_entity_poly.type
_entity_poly.pdbx_seq_one_letter_code
_entity_poly.pdbx_strand_id
1 'polypeptide(L)'
;MFKRITLFVLTNLAVIVVLGIAVRLLGVDRYLSASGINLGSLLMFALVMGFGGSIISLLMSKPIAKWSAGVQVIEQPRNADEAWLVNTVHNLAQKAGIGMPEVGIFEGDPNAFATGAFRDSALVAVSTGLLQNMTHEEIEAVLGHEVAHIANGDMVTMTLIQGVMNTFVVFLSRAIGFAVDSFLRRGDDRDSGPGIGYMVTTIVLDIVLGFLAAIIVAWFSRQREFRADAGSAQLLGRKQPMINALARLGRLHPAELPKSVEAFGIAGSVGALFATHPPIEERIAALQAL
;
A
#
# COMPACT_ATOMS: atom_id res chain seq x y z
N MET A 1 9.45 19.58 3.90
CA MET A 1 10.31 18.48 3.39
C MET A 1 11.16 17.83 4.50
N PHE A 2 11.90 18.61 5.31
CA PHE A 2 12.79 18.09 6.38
C PHE A 2 12.11 17.09 7.34
N LYS A 3 10.95 17.43 7.92
CA LYS A 3 10.22 16.54 8.85
C LYS A 3 9.92 15.14 8.28
N ARG A 4 9.65 15.02 6.98
CA ARG A 4 9.30 13.73 6.34
C ARG A 4 10.54 12.90 6.04
N ILE A 5 11.62 13.53 5.58
CA ILE A 5 12.93 12.88 5.39
C ILE A 5 13.46 12.41 6.74
N THR A 6 13.35 13.24 7.78
CA THR A 6 13.73 12.85 9.14
C THR A 6 12.91 11.66 9.64
N LEU A 7 11.57 11.69 9.49
CA LEU A 7 10.73 10.56 9.90
C LEU A 7 11.09 9.28 9.13
N PHE A 8 11.32 9.39 7.82
CA PHE A 8 11.76 8.28 6.99
C PHE A 8 13.10 7.70 7.49
N VAL A 9 14.11 8.54 7.70
CA VAL A 9 15.43 8.10 8.20
C VAL A 9 15.30 7.48 9.58
N LEU A 10 14.51 8.08 10.49
CA LEU A 10 14.28 7.55 11.82
C LEU A 10 13.57 6.19 11.78
N THR A 11 12.58 6.01 10.91
CA THR A 11 11.91 4.71 10.75
C THR A 11 12.87 3.65 10.22
N ASN A 12 13.68 3.96 9.20
CA ASN A 12 14.69 3.03 8.68
C ASN A 12 15.72 2.66 9.75
N LEU A 13 16.23 3.65 10.49
CA LEU A 13 17.15 3.41 11.61
C LEU A 13 16.50 2.58 12.72
N ALA A 14 15.26 2.87 13.08
CA ALA A 14 14.52 2.12 14.10
C ALA A 14 14.36 0.65 13.70
N VAL A 15 14.05 0.35 12.43
CA VAL A 15 13.96 -1.03 11.93
C VAL A 15 15.29 -1.76 12.08
N ILE A 16 16.40 -1.13 11.66
CA ILE A 16 17.74 -1.73 11.77
C ILE A 16 18.10 -1.96 13.25
N VAL A 17 17.80 -1.00 14.12
CA VAL A 17 18.06 -1.11 15.56
C VAL A 17 17.26 -2.24 16.18
N VAL A 18 15.95 -2.33 15.89
CA VAL A 18 15.08 -3.39 16.41
C VAL A 18 15.55 -4.76 15.94
N LEU A 19 15.84 -4.93 14.64
CA LEU A 19 16.37 -6.18 14.10
C LEU A 19 17.73 -6.53 14.71
N GLY A 20 18.64 -5.56 14.81
CA GLY A 20 19.95 -5.76 15.42
C GLY A 20 19.88 -6.18 16.88
N ILE A 21 19.00 -5.56 17.67
CA ILE A 21 18.75 -5.94 19.07
C ILE A 21 18.15 -7.35 19.14
N ALA A 22 17.10 -7.64 18.36
CA ALA A 22 16.45 -8.95 18.37
C ALA A 22 17.45 -10.08 18.05
N VAL A 23 18.28 -9.89 17.03
CA VAL A 23 19.28 -10.87 16.59
C VAL A 23 20.33 -11.12 17.67
N ARG A 24 20.82 -10.06 18.33
CA ARG A 24 21.79 -10.18 19.43
C ARG A 24 21.18 -10.84 20.67
N LEU A 25 19.93 -10.52 21.00
CA LEU A 25 19.23 -11.13 22.13
C LEU A 25 18.97 -12.62 21.89
N LEU A 26 18.64 -13.01 20.67
CA LEU A 26 18.42 -14.41 20.29
C LEU A 26 19.73 -15.19 20.04
N GLY A 27 20.89 -14.53 20.13
CA GLY A 27 22.21 -15.14 19.88
C GLY A 27 22.45 -15.55 18.43
N VAL A 28 21.61 -15.09 17.51
CA VAL A 28 21.69 -15.41 16.07
C VAL A 28 22.91 -14.73 15.44
N ASP A 29 23.39 -13.62 16.01
CA ASP A 29 24.61 -12.92 15.59
C ASP A 29 25.86 -13.82 15.66
N ARG A 30 25.99 -14.62 16.72
CA ARG A 30 27.13 -15.54 16.91
C ARG A 30 27.12 -16.64 15.86
N TYR A 31 25.92 -17.13 15.54
CA TYR A 31 25.73 -18.17 14.54
C TYR A 31 26.04 -17.64 13.13
N LEU A 32 25.47 -16.49 12.75
CA LEU A 32 25.73 -15.86 11.46
C LEU A 32 27.22 -15.54 11.26
N SER A 33 27.89 -15.05 12.31
CA SER A 33 29.33 -14.76 12.26
C SER A 33 30.17 -16.04 12.10
N ALA A 34 29.78 -17.14 12.74
CA ALA A 34 30.44 -18.43 12.58
C ALA A 34 30.27 -19.00 11.15
N SER A 35 29.15 -18.70 10.49
CA SER A 35 28.91 -19.02 9.08
C SER A 35 29.57 -18.04 8.10
N GLY A 36 30.39 -17.10 8.57
CA GLY A 36 31.11 -16.13 7.73
C GLY A 36 30.27 -14.92 7.27
N ILE A 37 29.08 -14.73 7.85
CA ILE A 37 28.15 -13.68 7.43
C ILE A 37 28.23 -12.49 8.37
N ASN A 38 28.53 -11.33 7.80
CA ASN A 38 28.52 -10.08 8.55
C ASN A 38 27.06 -9.62 8.78
N LEU A 39 26.64 -9.55 10.04
CA LEU A 39 25.29 -9.09 10.40
C LEU A 39 24.98 -7.70 9.83
N GLY A 40 25.96 -6.80 9.80
CA GLY A 40 25.80 -5.46 9.23
C GLY A 40 25.51 -5.49 7.74
N SER A 41 26.21 -6.32 6.97
CA SER A 41 25.94 -6.45 5.52
C SER A 41 24.57 -7.07 5.26
N LEU A 42 24.14 -8.05 6.06
CA LEU A 42 22.81 -8.65 5.94
C LEU A 42 21.70 -7.65 6.26
N LEU A 43 21.84 -6.85 7.32
CA LEU A 43 20.90 -5.79 7.68
C LEU A 43 20.80 -4.73 6.59
N MET A 44 21.95 -4.28 6.05
CA MET A 44 21.97 -3.33 4.95
C MET A 44 21.35 -3.89 3.68
N PHE A 45 21.64 -5.15 3.35
CA PHE A 45 21.02 -5.84 2.23
C PHE A 45 19.50 -5.93 2.38
N ALA A 46 19.00 -6.34 3.55
CA ALA A 46 17.57 -6.45 3.82
C ALA A 46 16.87 -5.08 3.81
N LEU A 47 17.54 -4.02 4.28
CA LEU A 47 17.04 -2.65 4.21
C LEU A 47 16.89 -2.20 2.76
N VAL A 48 17.96 -2.35 1.96
CA VAL A 48 17.97 -1.95 0.55
C VAL A 48 16.94 -2.74 -0.25
N MET A 49 16.84 -4.05 -0.04
CA MET A 49 15.87 -4.88 -0.74
C MET A 49 14.43 -4.57 -0.31
N GLY A 50 14.19 -4.39 0.99
CA GLY A 50 12.86 -4.14 1.53
C GLY A 50 12.31 -2.77 1.13
N PHE A 51 13.09 -1.70 1.36
CA PHE A 51 12.67 -0.34 1.04
C PHE A 51 12.92 0.06 -0.41
N GLY A 52 13.95 -0.49 -1.06
CA GLY A 52 14.31 -0.13 -2.43
C GLY A 52 13.15 -0.38 -3.39
N GLY A 53 12.57 -1.58 -3.36
CA GLY A 53 11.42 -1.93 -4.20
C GLY A 53 10.19 -1.05 -3.91
N SER A 54 9.87 -0.82 -2.64
CA SER A 54 8.69 -0.03 -2.26
C SER A 54 8.83 1.45 -2.64
N ILE A 55 10.02 2.04 -2.49
CA ILE A 55 10.28 3.44 -2.86
C ILE A 55 10.27 3.62 -4.37
N ILE A 56 10.91 2.71 -5.10
CA ILE A 56 10.89 2.73 -6.58
C ILE A 56 9.44 2.65 -7.05
N SER A 57 8.65 1.72 -6.49
CA SER A 57 7.22 1.58 -6.80
C SER A 57 6.44 2.87 -6.55
N LEU A 58 6.66 3.54 -5.41
CA LEU A 58 6.01 4.82 -5.10
C LEU A 58 6.39 5.94 -6.07
N LEU A 59 7.68 6.07 -6.41
CA LEU A 59 8.15 7.11 -7.33
C LEU A 59 7.65 6.89 -8.75
N MET A 60 7.50 5.63 -9.17
CA MET A 60 6.96 5.27 -10.48
C MET A 60 5.43 5.18 -10.49
N SER A 61 4.73 5.31 -9.35
CA SER A 61 3.30 5.03 -9.26
C SER A 61 2.45 5.92 -10.17
N LYS A 62 2.73 7.22 -10.20
CA LYS A 62 2.01 8.20 -11.03
C LYS A 62 2.18 7.96 -12.54
N PRO A 63 3.41 7.87 -13.10
CA PRO A 63 3.57 7.59 -14.53
C PRO A 63 3.05 6.20 -14.92
N ILE A 64 3.24 5.18 -14.08
CA ILE A 64 2.69 3.84 -14.33
C ILE A 64 1.15 3.89 -14.34
N ALA A 65 0.51 4.55 -13.38
CA ALA A 65 -0.94 4.65 -13.32
C ALA A 65 -1.52 5.36 -14.56
N LYS A 66 -0.89 6.47 -14.99
CA LYS A 66 -1.30 7.15 -16.23
C LYS A 66 -1.22 6.23 -17.45
N TRP A 67 -0.10 5.54 -17.61
CA TRP A 67 0.13 4.69 -18.77
C TRP A 67 -0.76 3.44 -18.76
N SER A 68 -0.83 2.74 -17.63
CA SER A 68 -1.57 1.48 -17.49
C SER A 68 -3.09 1.65 -17.58
N ALA A 69 -3.63 2.74 -17.02
CA ALA A 69 -5.06 3.03 -17.12
C ALA A 69 -5.43 3.89 -18.35
N GLY A 70 -4.45 4.36 -19.13
CA GLY A 70 -4.72 5.23 -20.28
C GLY A 70 -5.30 6.59 -19.88
N VAL A 71 -4.85 7.16 -18.76
CA VAL A 71 -5.38 8.43 -18.22
C VAL A 71 -5.08 9.58 -19.16
N GLN A 72 -6.15 10.27 -19.58
CA GLN A 72 -6.10 11.55 -20.28
C GLN A 72 -6.14 12.68 -19.26
N VAL A 73 -5.02 13.35 -19.05
CA VAL A 73 -4.94 14.49 -18.13
C VAL A 73 -5.64 15.70 -18.76
N ILE A 74 -6.50 16.36 -17.97
CA ILE A 74 -7.22 17.56 -18.40
C ILE A 74 -6.32 18.77 -18.15
N GLU A 75 -5.60 19.21 -19.18
CA GLU A 75 -4.83 20.47 -19.14
C GLU A 75 -5.74 21.69 -19.31
N GLN A 76 -6.72 21.58 -20.19
CA GLN A 76 -7.76 22.60 -20.43
C GLN A 76 -9.11 21.89 -20.58
N PRO A 77 -10.11 22.22 -19.75
CA PRO A 77 -11.44 21.62 -19.86
C PRO A 77 -12.08 21.88 -21.22
N ARG A 78 -12.57 20.82 -21.87
CA ARG A 78 -13.21 20.88 -23.19
C ARG A 78 -14.73 21.00 -23.09
N ASN A 79 -15.31 20.66 -21.94
CA ASN A 79 -16.75 20.69 -21.69
C ASN A 79 -17.05 21.05 -20.22
N ALA A 80 -18.33 21.21 -19.90
CA ALA A 80 -18.78 21.60 -18.57
C ALA A 80 -18.45 20.56 -17.49
N ASP A 81 -18.47 19.27 -17.81
CA ASP A 81 -18.23 18.19 -16.86
C ASP A 81 -16.73 18.11 -16.50
N GLU A 82 -15.83 18.24 -17.48
CA GLU A 82 -14.39 18.36 -17.24
C GLU A 82 -14.07 19.61 -16.40
N ALA A 83 -14.74 20.73 -16.68
CA ALA A 83 -14.55 21.96 -15.93
C ALA A 83 -15.04 21.81 -14.48
N TRP A 84 -16.19 21.19 -14.29
CA TRP A 84 -16.74 20.87 -12.97
C TRP A 84 -15.81 19.92 -12.21
N LEU A 85 -15.28 18.88 -12.86
CA LEU A 85 -14.38 17.90 -12.25
C LEU A 85 -13.10 18.55 -11.74
N VAL A 86 -12.42 19.34 -12.59
CA VAL A 86 -11.19 20.06 -12.23
C VAL A 86 -11.44 21.03 -11.07
N ASN A 87 -12.50 21.83 -11.15
CA ASN A 87 -12.84 22.78 -10.10
C ASN A 87 -13.16 22.07 -8.77
N THR A 88 -13.88 20.95 -8.82
CA THR A 88 -14.24 20.17 -7.64
C THR A 88 -13.00 19.60 -6.95
N VAL A 89 -12.09 18.98 -7.69
CA VAL A 89 -10.83 18.44 -7.13
C VAL A 89 -9.98 19.57 -6.54
N HIS A 90 -9.85 20.71 -7.22
CA HIS A 90 -9.10 21.85 -6.71
C HIS A 90 -9.71 22.46 -5.44
N ASN A 91 -11.04 22.57 -5.38
CA ASN A 91 -11.74 23.06 -4.19
C ASN A 91 -11.52 22.12 -2.99
N LEU A 92 -11.61 20.80 -3.22
CA LEU A 92 -11.35 19.79 -2.20
C LEU A 92 -9.88 19.81 -1.75
N ALA A 93 -8.93 19.91 -2.69
CA ALA A 93 -7.50 20.02 -2.40
C ALA A 93 -7.18 21.25 -1.55
N GLN A 94 -7.81 22.40 -1.86
CA GLN A 94 -7.67 23.63 -1.08
C GLN A 94 -8.20 23.45 0.35
N LYS A 95 -9.40 22.87 0.52
CA LYS A 95 -9.97 22.56 1.84
C LYS A 95 -9.08 21.59 2.63
N ALA A 96 -8.47 20.62 1.96
CA ALA A 96 -7.55 19.66 2.55
C ALA A 96 -6.14 20.23 2.81
N GLY A 97 -5.85 21.44 2.34
CA GLY A 97 -4.56 22.11 2.49
C GLY A 97 -3.40 21.39 1.79
N ILE A 98 -3.64 20.81 0.61
CA ILE A 98 -2.63 20.18 -0.25
C ILE A 98 -2.45 20.96 -1.57
N GLY A 99 -1.35 20.70 -2.28
CA GLY A 99 -1.17 21.22 -3.64
C GLY A 99 -2.22 20.67 -4.62
N MET A 100 -2.41 21.38 -5.74
CA MET A 100 -3.41 21.02 -6.75
C MET A 100 -3.00 19.74 -7.48
N PRO A 101 -3.76 18.63 -7.34
CA PRO A 101 -3.49 17.41 -8.09
C PRO A 101 -3.73 17.63 -9.59
N GLU A 102 -3.02 16.88 -10.42
CA GLU A 102 -3.46 16.71 -11.80
C GLU A 102 -4.81 15.98 -11.82
N VAL A 103 -5.68 16.35 -12.73
CA VAL A 103 -7.01 15.75 -12.87
C VAL A 103 -7.08 15.07 -14.22
N GLY A 104 -7.55 13.82 -14.26
CA GLY A 104 -7.64 13.05 -15.49
C GLY A 104 -8.90 12.21 -15.60
N ILE A 105 -9.20 11.80 -16.83
CA ILE A 105 -10.28 10.87 -17.15
C ILE A 105 -9.69 9.65 -17.84
N PHE A 106 -10.24 8.47 -17.58
CA PHE A 106 -9.88 7.25 -18.29
C PHE A 106 -11.13 6.44 -18.67
N GLU A 107 -11.00 5.55 -19.65
CA GLU A 107 -12.11 4.69 -20.06
C GLU A 107 -12.19 3.44 -19.17
N GLY A 108 -13.39 3.08 -18.74
CA GLY A 108 -13.61 1.83 -18.00
C GLY A 108 -14.81 1.84 -17.06
N ASP A 109 -14.96 0.75 -16.31
CA ASP A 109 -16.01 0.57 -15.30
C ASP A 109 -15.96 1.64 -14.20
N PRO A 110 -17.06 1.88 -13.45
CA PRO A 110 -17.14 2.93 -12.43
C PRO A 110 -16.02 2.87 -11.37
N ASN A 111 -15.02 3.74 -11.50
CA ASN A 111 -13.85 3.76 -10.65
C ASN A 111 -13.21 5.15 -10.59
N ALA A 112 -12.51 5.43 -9.51
CA ALA A 112 -11.66 6.61 -9.35
C ALA A 112 -10.43 6.21 -8.53
N PHE A 113 -9.31 6.91 -8.72
CA PHE A 113 -8.13 6.67 -7.92
C PHE A 113 -7.26 7.92 -7.79
N ALA A 114 -6.56 8.02 -6.67
CA ALA A 114 -5.48 8.95 -6.45
C ALA A 114 -4.12 8.26 -6.35
N THR A 115 -3.08 8.91 -6.90
CA THR A 115 -1.69 8.44 -6.72
C THR A 115 -0.68 9.58 -6.78
N GLY A 116 0.47 9.38 -6.15
CA GLY A 116 1.59 10.30 -6.21
C GLY A 116 2.53 10.15 -5.02
N ALA A 117 3.83 10.19 -5.27
CA ALA A 117 4.85 10.19 -4.23
C ALA A 117 4.81 11.46 -3.36
N PHE A 118 4.34 12.57 -3.93
CA PHE A 118 4.29 13.87 -3.28
C PHE A 118 2.85 14.37 -3.23
N ARG A 119 2.40 14.74 -2.03
CA ARG A 119 1.05 15.28 -1.79
C ARG A 119 0.72 16.52 -2.65
N ASP A 120 1.74 17.32 -2.97
CA ASP A 120 1.58 18.55 -3.73
C ASP A 120 1.86 18.34 -5.24
N SER A 121 1.97 17.08 -5.69
CA SER A 121 2.13 16.69 -7.10
C SER A 121 1.43 15.34 -7.35
N ALA A 122 0.23 15.19 -6.82
CA ALA A 122 -0.58 13.98 -7.00
C ALA A 122 -1.30 13.98 -8.36
N LEU A 123 -2.00 12.88 -8.64
CA LEU A 123 -2.95 12.69 -9.71
C LEU A 123 -4.25 12.17 -9.09
N VAL A 124 -5.39 12.72 -9.49
CA VAL A 124 -6.73 12.18 -9.25
C VAL A 124 -7.33 11.88 -10.61
N ALA A 125 -7.76 10.64 -10.83
CA ALA A 125 -8.35 10.20 -12.09
C ALA A 125 -9.71 9.55 -11.87
N VAL A 126 -10.65 9.79 -12.79
CA VAL A 126 -12.01 9.26 -12.74
C VAL A 126 -12.35 8.53 -14.04
N SER A 127 -13.05 7.40 -13.95
CA SER A 127 -13.45 6.66 -15.15
C SER A 127 -14.69 7.27 -15.81
N THR A 128 -14.84 7.09 -17.12
CA THR A 128 -16.06 7.43 -17.86
C THR A 128 -17.28 6.69 -17.32
N GLY A 129 -17.12 5.42 -16.89
CA GLY A 129 -18.18 4.67 -16.22
C GLY A 129 -18.65 5.35 -14.93
N LEU A 130 -17.75 5.94 -14.15
CA LEU A 130 -18.13 6.63 -12.90
C LEU A 130 -18.93 7.90 -13.20
N LEU A 131 -18.50 8.68 -14.18
CA LEU A 131 -19.19 9.90 -14.64
C LEU A 131 -20.61 9.60 -15.18
N GLN A 132 -20.80 8.45 -15.83
CA GLN A 132 -22.08 8.07 -16.43
C GLN A 132 -23.08 7.46 -15.45
N ASN A 133 -22.61 6.82 -14.37
CA ASN A 133 -23.45 6.01 -13.48
C ASN A 133 -23.72 6.64 -12.12
N MET A 134 -23.09 7.78 -11.80
CA MET A 134 -23.19 8.45 -10.51
C MET A 134 -23.61 9.91 -10.69
N THR A 135 -24.32 10.44 -9.70
CA THR A 135 -24.69 11.86 -9.64
C THR A 135 -23.49 12.71 -9.24
N HIS A 136 -23.48 14.01 -9.59
CA HIS A 136 -22.38 14.91 -9.19
C HIS A 136 -22.12 14.93 -7.69
N GLU A 137 -23.14 14.82 -6.83
CA GLU A 137 -22.94 14.75 -5.37
C GLU A 137 -22.23 13.46 -4.94
N GLU A 138 -22.58 12.32 -5.55
CA GLU A 138 -21.92 11.04 -5.26
C GLU A 138 -20.47 11.05 -5.77
N ILE A 139 -20.23 11.61 -6.96
CA ILE A 139 -18.88 11.76 -7.54
C ILE A 139 -18.03 12.71 -6.68
N GLU A 140 -18.58 13.86 -6.25
CA GLU A 140 -17.89 14.79 -5.35
C GLU A 140 -17.43 14.09 -4.05
N ALA A 141 -18.25 13.18 -3.51
CA ALA A 141 -17.89 12.40 -2.32
C ALA A 141 -16.75 11.41 -2.59
N VAL A 142 -16.76 10.73 -3.74
CA VAL A 142 -15.65 9.84 -4.17
C VAL A 142 -14.36 10.65 -4.35
N LEU A 143 -14.43 11.82 -4.99
CA LEU A 143 -13.28 12.72 -5.12
C LEU A 143 -12.79 13.23 -3.76
N GLY A 144 -13.70 13.52 -2.83
CA GLY A 144 -13.36 13.88 -1.45
C GLY A 144 -12.59 12.77 -0.74
N HIS A 145 -12.95 11.51 -0.99
CA HIS A 145 -12.26 10.33 -0.46
C HIS A 145 -10.84 10.21 -1.05
N GLU A 146 -10.70 10.33 -2.37
CA GLU A 146 -9.40 10.31 -3.05
C GLU A 146 -8.47 11.46 -2.61
N VAL A 147 -9.02 12.66 -2.43
CA VAL A 147 -8.26 13.81 -1.89
C VAL A 147 -7.86 13.58 -0.44
N ALA A 148 -8.73 12.97 0.37
CA ALA A 148 -8.40 12.61 1.75
C ALA A 148 -7.22 11.63 1.81
N HIS A 149 -7.11 10.68 0.87
CA HIS A 149 -5.93 9.80 0.77
C HIS A 149 -4.62 10.57 0.55
N ILE A 150 -4.65 11.53 -0.37
CA ILE A 150 -3.48 12.38 -0.66
C ILE A 150 -3.12 13.22 0.57
N ALA A 151 -4.12 13.83 1.22
CA ALA A 151 -3.94 14.68 2.38
C ALA A 151 -3.37 13.93 3.59
N ASN A 152 -3.87 12.71 3.84
CA ASN A 152 -3.38 11.82 4.88
C ASN A 152 -1.96 11.29 4.61
N GLY A 153 -1.48 11.38 3.37
CA GLY A 153 -0.15 10.88 2.99
C GLY A 153 -0.11 9.35 2.90
N ASP A 154 -1.22 8.77 2.47
CA ASP A 154 -1.46 7.35 2.54
C ASP A 154 -0.55 6.52 1.63
N MET A 155 -0.21 7.05 0.46
CA MET A 155 0.70 6.40 -0.49
C MET A 155 2.08 6.20 0.15
N VAL A 156 2.60 7.24 0.81
CA VAL A 156 3.89 7.19 1.53
C VAL A 156 3.79 6.26 2.74
N THR A 157 2.71 6.35 3.51
CA THR A 157 2.54 5.54 4.72
C THR A 157 2.48 4.05 4.38
N MET A 158 1.77 3.68 3.31
CA MET A 158 1.72 2.29 2.84
C MET A 158 3.05 1.81 2.29
N THR A 159 3.76 2.66 1.52
CA THR A 159 5.12 2.34 1.07
C THR A 159 6.07 2.10 2.23
N LEU A 160 5.97 2.89 3.31
CA LEU A 160 6.77 2.68 4.52
C LEU A 160 6.43 1.33 5.18
N ILE A 161 5.15 1.04 5.39
CA ILE A 161 4.70 -0.22 6.00
C ILE A 161 5.18 -1.42 5.16
N GLN A 162 5.00 -1.37 3.83
CA GLN A 162 5.47 -2.41 2.91
C GLN A 162 7.00 -2.56 2.96
N GLY A 163 7.74 -1.46 2.96
CA GLY A 163 9.20 -1.47 3.05
C GLY A 163 9.69 -2.13 4.33
N VAL A 164 9.11 -1.75 5.48
CA VAL A 164 9.39 -2.38 6.78
C VAL A 164 9.10 -3.88 6.70
N MET A 165 7.89 -4.27 6.28
CA MET A 165 7.51 -5.67 6.24
C MET A 165 8.42 -6.49 5.32
N ASN A 166 8.75 -6.00 4.14
CA ASN A 166 9.67 -6.66 3.22
C ASN A 166 11.08 -6.78 3.81
N THR A 167 11.57 -5.77 4.53
CA THR A 167 12.87 -5.87 5.24
C THR A 167 12.85 -6.98 6.27
N PHE A 168 11.77 -7.14 7.05
CA PHE A 168 11.63 -8.25 8.00
C PHE A 168 11.59 -9.61 7.30
N VAL A 169 10.79 -9.74 6.24
CA VAL A 169 10.69 -10.98 5.44
C VAL A 169 12.07 -11.36 4.92
N VAL A 170 12.76 -10.43 4.25
CA VAL A 170 14.08 -10.66 3.66
C VAL A 170 15.09 -11.01 4.75
N PHE A 171 15.16 -10.23 5.82
CA PHE A 171 16.13 -10.47 6.87
C PHE A 171 15.94 -11.85 7.52
N LEU A 172 14.72 -12.16 7.95
CA LEU A 172 14.43 -13.39 8.69
C LEU A 172 14.59 -14.64 7.83
N SER A 173 14.12 -14.63 6.58
CA SER A 173 14.24 -15.80 5.71
C SER A 173 15.69 -16.15 5.40
N ARG A 174 16.55 -15.14 5.16
CA ARG A 174 17.99 -15.38 4.95
C ARG A 174 18.68 -15.77 6.24
N ALA A 175 18.42 -15.07 7.35
CA ALA A 175 19.05 -15.39 8.64
C ALA A 175 18.75 -16.83 9.08
N ILE A 176 17.49 -17.25 8.99
CA ILE A 176 17.08 -18.62 9.32
C ILE A 176 17.57 -19.61 8.26
N GLY A 177 17.56 -19.23 6.98
CA GLY A 177 18.11 -20.05 5.90
C GLY A 177 19.57 -20.43 6.16
N PHE A 178 20.39 -19.44 6.52
CA PHE A 178 21.80 -19.68 6.89
C PHE A 178 21.93 -20.47 8.18
N ALA A 179 21.02 -20.26 9.13
CA ALA A 179 20.93 -21.05 10.36
C ALA A 179 20.74 -22.54 10.06
N VAL A 180 19.72 -22.86 9.27
CA VAL A 180 19.37 -24.25 8.89
C VAL A 180 20.47 -24.89 8.06
N ASP A 181 21.01 -24.19 7.06
CA ASP A 181 22.05 -24.74 6.18
C ASP A 181 23.32 -25.13 6.93
N SER A 182 23.77 -24.26 7.85
CA SER A 182 24.97 -24.53 8.66
C SER A 182 24.74 -25.66 9.68
N PHE A 183 23.50 -25.91 10.10
CA PHE A 183 23.16 -27.03 10.97
C PHE A 183 23.16 -28.35 10.20
N LEU A 184 22.61 -28.36 8.98
CA LEU A 184 22.55 -29.53 8.10
C LEU A 184 23.93 -29.94 7.58
N ARG A 185 24.85 -28.98 7.40
CA ARG A 185 26.20 -29.20 6.85
C ARG A 185 27.27 -29.48 7.89
N ARG A 186 26.88 -29.70 9.16
CA ARG A 186 27.81 -29.94 10.27
C ARG A 186 28.51 -31.30 10.10
N GLY A 187 29.55 -31.36 9.27
CA GLY A 187 30.34 -32.56 8.96
C GLY A 187 30.88 -32.69 7.53
N ASP A 188 30.49 -31.81 6.59
CA ASP A 188 30.94 -31.86 5.19
C ASP A 188 31.82 -30.64 4.85
N ASP A 189 33.14 -30.84 4.79
CA ASP A 189 34.16 -29.78 4.59
C ASP A 189 34.35 -29.35 3.13
N ARG A 190 33.44 -29.72 2.20
CA ARG A 190 33.76 -29.68 0.75
C ARG A 190 33.14 -28.57 -0.09
N ASP A 191 32.20 -27.75 0.42
CA ASP A 191 31.56 -26.72 -0.42
C ASP A 191 31.54 -25.33 0.22
N SER A 192 32.13 -24.36 -0.50
CA SER A 192 32.29 -22.96 -0.10
C SER A 192 31.12 -22.04 -0.46
N GLY A 193 29.92 -22.57 -0.72
CA GLY A 193 28.74 -21.77 -1.12
C GLY A 193 27.44 -22.22 -0.42
N PRO A 194 26.35 -21.42 -0.45
CA PRO A 194 25.08 -21.77 0.20
C PRO A 194 24.53 -23.10 -0.31
N GLY A 195 24.20 -24.01 0.61
CA GLY A 195 23.69 -25.33 0.27
C GLY A 195 22.21 -25.34 -0.14
N ILE A 196 21.71 -26.53 -0.51
CA ILE A 196 20.29 -26.74 -0.82
C ILE A 196 19.40 -26.42 0.38
N GLY A 197 19.91 -26.59 1.61
CA GLY A 197 19.21 -26.26 2.86
C GLY A 197 18.89 -24.77 2.96
N TYR A 198 19.86 -23.92 2.63
CA TYR A 198 19.65 -22.47 2.55
C TYR A 198 18.58 -22.11 1.51
N MET A 199 18.68 -22.65 0.29
CA MET A 199 17.78 -22.32 -0.81
C MET A 199 16.33 -22.71 -0.48
N VAL A 200 16.10 -23.95 -0.05
CA VAL A 200 14.76 -24.44 0.29
C VAL A 200 14.18 -23.66 1.47
N THR A 201 14.95 -23.47 2.54
CA THR A 201 14.48 -22.75 3.74
C THR A 201 14.13 -21.30 3.42
N THR A 202 14.97 -20.61 2.65
CA THR A 202 14.75 -19.20 2.29
C THR A 202 13.48 -19.06 1.44
N ILE A 203 13.27 -19.93 0.45
CA ILE A 203 12.07 -19.90 -0.41
C ILE A 203 10.81 -20.14 0.43
N VAL A 204 10.81 -21.17 1.28
CA VAL A 204 9.67 -21.49 2.14
C VAL A 204 9.36 -20.33 3.08
N LEU A 205 10.38 -19.74 3.71
CA LEU A 205 10.19 -18.61 4.61
C LEU A 205 9.81 -17.31 3.89
N ASP A 206 10.30 -17.07 2.68
CA ASP A 206 9.85 -15.92 1.88
C ASP A 206 8.35 -16.01 1.59
N ILE A 207 7.84 -17.20 1.29
CA ILE A 207 6.41 -17.43 1.07
C ILE A 207 5.63 -17.25 2.38
N VAL A 208 6.03 -17.95 3.45
CA VAL A 208 5.29 -17.94 4.72
C VAL A 208 5.31 -16.55 5.38
N LEU A 209 6.48 -15.94 5.50
CA LEU A 209 6.61 -14.61 6.10
C LEU A 209 6.00 -13.54 5.20
N GLY A 210 6.11 -13.68 3.87
CA GLY A 210 5.45 -12.79 2.91
C GLY A 210 3.92 -12.81 3.05
N PHE A 211 3.34 -14.00 3.24
CA PHE A 211 1.91 -14.16 3.53
C PHE A 211 1.50 -13.46 4.83
N LEU A 212 2.27 -13.64 5.91
CA LEU A 212 2.02 -12.95 7.18
C LEU A 212 2.15 -11.42 7.06
N ALA A 213 3.16 -10.96 6.32
CA ALA A 213 3.36 -9.54 6.02
C ALA A 213 2.17 -8.94 5.26
N ALA A 214 1.63 -9.66 4.28
CA ALA A 214 0.47 -9.21 3.51
C ALA A 214 -0.77 -9.00 4.39
N ILE A 215 -0.99 -9.81 5.43
CA ILE A 215 -2.09 -9.63 6.39
C ILE A 215 -1.96 -8.29 7.13
N ILE A 216 -0.75 -7.97 7.59
CA ILE A 216 -0.48 -6.69 8.30
C ILE A 216 -0.71 -5.51 7.35
N VAL A 217 -0.17 -5.58 6.12
CA VAL A 217 -0.36 -4.56 5.09
C VAL A 217 -1.85 -4.37 4.77
N ALA A 218 -2.61 -5.45 4.59
CA ALA A 218 -4.04 -5.40 4.31
C ALA A 218 -4.83 -4.79 5.47
N TRP A 219 -4.47 -5.07 6.73
CA TRP A 219 -5.09 -4.44 7.90
C TRP A 219 -4.91 -2.91 7.91
N PHE A 220 -3.69 -2.43 7.67
CA PHE A 220 -3.44 -0.98 7.54
C PHE A 220 -4.16 -0.38 6.33
N SER A 221 -4.30 -1.14 5.23
CA SER A 221 -5.08 -0.73 4.07
C SER A 221 -6.53 -0.46 4.44
N ARG A 222 -7.17 -1.38 5.16
CA ARG A 222 -8.57 -1.24 5.60
C ARG A 222 -8.79 -0.06 6.54
N GLN A 223 -7.90 0.13 7.51
CA GLN A 223 -8.03 1.22 8.48
C GLN A 223 -7.98 2.62 7.83
N ARG A 224 -7.22 2.73 6.74
CA ARG A 224 -7.12 3.96 5.96
C ARG A 224 -8.44 4.33 5.28
N GLU A 225 -9.18 3.35 4.75
CA GLU A 225 -10.44 3.60 4.05
C GLU A 225 -11.45 4.32 4.95
N PHE A 226 -11.59 3.88 6.21
CA PHE A 226 -12.46 4.55 7.19
C PHE A 226 -12.03 6.00 7.46
N ARG A 227 -10.71 6.26 7.50
CA ARG A 227 -10.17 7.62 7.66
C ARG A 227 -10.43 8.49 6.44
N ALA A 228 -10.34 7.93 5.24
CA ALA A 228 -10.61 8.63 4.00
C ALA A 228 -12.11 8.93 3.83
N ASP A 229 -12.99 8.02 4.25
CA ASP A 229 -14.44 8.23 4.30
C ASP A 229 -14.83 9.37 5.25
N ALA A 230 -14.28 9.34 6.47
CA ALA A 230 -14.46 10.42 7.43
C ALA A 230 -13.87 11.74 6.89
N GLY A 231 -12.72 11.68 6.22
CA GLY A 231 -12.09 12.82 5.56
C GLY A 231 -12.96 13.42 4.46
N SER A 232 -13.58 12.60 3.61
CA SER A 232 -14.54 13.03 2.60
C SER A 232 -15.73 13.75 3.24
N ALA A 233 -16.35 13.14 4.27
CA ALA A 233 -17.46 13.74 4.99
C ALA A 233 -17.09 15.10 5.61
N GLN A 234 -15.86 15.25 6.13
CA GLN A 234 -15.34 16.51 6.66
C GLN A 234 -15.12 17.56 5.56
N LEU A 235 -14.53 17.18 4.43
CA LEU A 235 -14.28 18.09 3.30
C LEU A 235 -15.58 18.60 2.65
N LEU A 236 -16.59 17.74 2.59
CA LEU A 236 -17.92 18.07 2.07
C LEU A 236 -18.80 18.76 3.12
N GLY A 237 -18.48 18.64 4.41
CA GLY A 237 -19.30 19.15 5.52
C GLY A 237 -20.60 18.34 5.75
N ARG A 238 -20.77 17.21 5.07
CA ARG A 238 -21.94 16.33 5.16
C ARG A 238 -21.56 14.89 4.81
N LYS A 239 -22.10 13.92 5.57
CA LYS A 239 -21.84 12.47 5.37
C LYS A 239 -22.72 11.81 4.31
N GLN A 240 -23.89 12.37 4.02
CA GLN A 240 -24.89 11.74 3.15
C GLN A 240 -24.38 11.45 1.73
N PRO A 241 -23.64 12.34 1.06
CA PRO A 241 -23.13 12.06 -0.28
C PRO A 241 -22.20 10.84 -0.33
N MET A 242 -21.33 10.67 0.67
CA MET A 242 -20.43 9.52 0.75
C MET A 242 -21.19 8.21 1.01
N ILE A 243 -22.20 8.24 1.89
CA ILE A 243 -23.07 7.08 2.14
C ILE A 243 -23.80 6.67 0.85
N ASN A 244 -24.34 7.64 0.11
CA ASN A 244 -25.03 7.39 -1.16
C ASN A 244 -24.07 6.82 -2.22
N ALA A 245 -22.86 7.39 -2.32
CA ALA A 245 -21.82 6.93 -3.23
C ALA A 245 -21.43 5.46 -2.95
N LEU A 246 -21.20 5.11 -1.69
CA LEU A 246 -20.90 3.73 -1.29
C LEU A 246 -22.05 2.76 -1.62
N ALA A 247 -23.30 3.16 -1.32
CA ALA A 247 -24.48 2.35 -1.64
C ALA A 247 -24.72 2.21 -3.16
N ARG A 248 -24.28 3.18 -3.96
CA ARG A 248 -24.28 3.10 -5.42
C ARG A 248 -23.22 2.13 -5.93
N LEU A 249 -21.97 2.28 -5.46
CA LEU A 249 -20.85 1.44 -5.85
C LEU A 249 -21.07 -0.04 -5.48
N GLY A 250 -21.63 -0.33 -4.30
CA GLY A 250 -21.93 -1.70 -3.89
C GLY A 250 -23.00 -2.40 -4.74
N ARG A 251 -23.84 -1.63 -5.46
CA ARG A 251 -24.80 -2.20 -6.42
C ARG A 251 -24.19 -2.39 -7.81
N LEU A 252 -23.22 -1.56 -8.19
CA LEU A 252 -22.54 -1.62 -9.49
C LEU A 252 -21.46 -2.72 -9.50
N HIS A 253 -20.79 -2.93 -8.36
CA HIS A 253 -19.82 -4.00 -8.15
C HIS A 253 -20.29 -4.87 -6.98
N PRO A 254 -21.14 -5.88 -7.23
CA PRO A 254 -21.37 -6.93 -6.25
C PRO A 254 -20.00 -7.48 -5.84
N ALA A 255 -19.78 -7.75 -4.55
CA ALA A 255 -18.50 -8.21 -4.04
C ALA A 255 -18.10 -9.54 -4.68
N GLU A 256 -17.41 -9.49 -5.81
CA GLU A 256 -16.77 -10.64 -6.43
C GLU A 256 -15.44 -10.85 -5.71
N LEU A 257 -15.27 -12.03 -5.11
CA LEU A 257 -13.96 -12.45 -4.61
C LEU A 257 -12.96 -12.40 -5.78
N PRO A 258 -11.73 -11.91 -5.57
CA PRO A 258 -10.72 -11.97 -6.62
C PRO A 258 -10.57 -13.44 -7.06
N LYS A 259 -10.73 -13.74 -8.35
CA LYS A 259 -10.64 -15.10 -8.91
C LYS A 259 -9.35 -15.82 -8.51
N SER A 260 -8.28 -15.08 -8.22
CA SER A 260 -7.03 -15.60 -7.69
C SER A 260 -7.17 -16.20 -6.28
N VAL A 261 -7.94 -15.58 -5.38
CA VAL A 261 -8.19 -16.06 -4.01
C VAL A 261 -9.09 -17.30 -4.02
N GLU A 262 -10.06 -17.33 -4.95
CA GLU A 262 -10.93 -18.48 -5.20
C GLU A 262 -10.13 -19.69 -5.74
N ALA A 263 -9.18 -19.44 -6.66
CA ALA A 263 -8.31 -20.46 -7.25
C ALA A 263 -7.34 -21.13 -6.26
N PHE A 264 -6.99 -20.45 -5.15
CA PHE A 264 -6.18 -21.03 -4.07
C PHE A 264 -7.02 -21.73 -2.99
N GLY A 265 -8.35 -21.81 -3.14
CA GLY A 265 -9.24 -22.45 -2.17
C GLY A 265 -9.38 -21.69 -0.85
N ILE A 266 -8.95 -20.42 -0.81
CA ILE A 266 -9.02 -19.56 0.38
C ILE A 266 -10.38 -18.86 0.39
N ALA A 267 -11.45 -19.62 0.64
CA ALA A 267 -12.79 -19.06 0.79
C ALA A 267 -13.08 -18.68 2.26
N GLY A 268 -13.85 -17.61 2.47
CA GLY A 268 -14.33 -17.21 3.80
C GLY A 268 -13.38 -16.30 4.59
N SER A 269 -13.25 -16.55 5.90
CA SER A 269 -12.60 -15.66 6.89
C SER A 269 -11.13 -15.37 6.61
N VAL A 270 -10.40 -16.28 5.96
CA VAL A 270 -9.00 -16.08 5.57
C VAL A 270 -8.90 -15.11 4.39
N GLY A 271 -9.82 -15.16 3.41
CA GLY A 271 -9.88 -14.19 2.32
C GLY A 271 -10.16 -12.76 2.81
N ALA A 272 -10.98 -12.62 3.85
CA ALA A 272 -11.25 -11.33 4.50
C ALA A 272 -10.00 -10.68 5.11
N LEU A 273 -9.00 -11.48 5.53
CA LEU A 273 -7.73 -10.94 6.04
C LEU A 273 -6.92 -10.25 4.94
N PHE A 274 -7.04 -10.69 3.68
CA PHE A 274 -6.36 -10.13 2.51
C PHE A 274 -7.14 -9.05 1.77
N ALA A 275 -8.40 -8.83 2.13
CA ALA A 275 -9.21 -7.77 1.54
C ALA A 275 -8.56 -6.40 1.80
N THR A 276 -8.28 -5.66 0.72
CA THR A 276 -7.65 -4.33 0.78
C THR A 276 -8.63 -3.22 1.14
N HIS A 277 -9.94 -3.48 0.99
CA HIS A 277 -11.03 -2.60 1.39
C HIS A 277 -11.95 -3.32 2.39
N PRO A 278 -12.47 -2.61 3.43
CA PRO A 278 -13.51 -3.14 4.28
C PRO A 278 -14.83 -3.32 3.52
N PRO A 279 -15.75 -4.17 4.01
CA PRO A 279 -17.12 -4.25 3.50
C PRO A 279 -17.79 -2.88 3.44
N ILE A 280 -18.60 -2.66 2.40
CA ILE A 280 -19.29 -1.37 2.18
C ILE A 280 -20.24 -1.06 3.33
N GLU A 281 -20.90 -2.08 3.88
CA GLU A 281 -21.81 -1.96 5.01
C GLU A 281 -21.11 -1.44 6.27
N GLU A 282 -19.88 -1.91 6.54
CA GLU A 282 -19.07 -1.43 7.67
C GLU A 282 -18.66 0.04 7.48
N ARG A 283 -18.28 0.41 6.25
CA ARG A 283 -17.92 1.81 5.92
C ARG A 283 -19.12 2.75 6.07
N ILE A 284 -20.30 2.34 5.60
CA ILE A 284 -21.54 3.10 5.77
C ILE A 284 -21.90 3.23 7.26
N ALA A 285 -21.82 2.15 8.04
CA ALA A 285 -22.09 2.18 9.47
C ALA A 285 -21.14 3.13 10.22
N ALA A 286 -19.84 3.10 9.88
CA ALA A 286 -18.85 4.02 10.45
C ALA A 286 -19.17 5.49 10.13
N LEU A 287 -19.57 5.80 8.89
CA LEU A 287 -20.00 7.15 8.50
C LEU A 287 -21.26 7.59 9.24
N GLN A 288 -22.22 6.70 9.45
CA GLN A 288 -23.45 7.01 10.18
C GLN A 288 -23.16 7.39 11.65
N ALA A 289 -22.11 6.83 12.24
CA ALA A 289 -21.68 7.09 13.61
C ALA A 289 -20.87 8.39 13.82
N LEU A 290 -20.44 9.07 12.76
CA LEU A 290 -19.80 10.40 12.81
C LEU A 290 -20.80 11.51 13.16
#